data_AF-A0A1F6LTS2-F1
#
_entry.id   AF-A0A1F6LTS2-F1
#
_cell.length_a   1.000
_cell.length_b   1.000
_cell.length_c   1.000
_cell.angle_alpha   90.00
_cell.angle_beta   90.00
_cell.angle_gamma   90.00
#
_symmetry.space_group_name_H-M   'P 1'
#
loop_
_entity.id
_entity.type
_entity.pdbx_description
1 polymer ?
#
loop_
_entity_poly.entity_id
_entity_poly.type
_entity_poly.pdbx_seq_one_letter_code
_entity_poly.pdbx_strand_id
1 'polypeptide(L)'
;MSQGAVGIETVDWEAVHRLSFVDEPGCWTSGCQSYCCTHKSDLLAFSILTGGAGMIFFEAEYDYLRASGRLQKGFESHAKRMSYELAPGLHLRFVLSKCELNGICTIRESRPLCCKLYPFLPRVDPATSALTGFVSGTVFDAFWPVLGVPHPCTLAREKADAVQARMKPSLTRLLGHPYFLFHFRAVEILLDRISEGLDALKRAHAGIDARALSRKWELLYLTGKAFDGGRLRADLLHAYSTVAARFPGFEI
;
A
#
# COMPACT_ATOMS: atom_id res chain seq x y z
N MET A 1 9.07 37.94 19.81
CA MET A 1 9.12 37.57 18.38
C MET A 1 8.37 36.25 18.24
N SER A 2 7.10 36.30 17.82
CA SER A 2 6.27 35.10 17.64
C SER A 2 6.72 34.39 16.36
N GLN A 3 7.32 33.21 16.50
CA GLN A 3 7.39 32.28 15.38
C GLN A 3 5.96 31.80 15.14
N GLY A 4 5.34 32.31 14.08
CA GLY A 4 4.02 31.87 13.65
C GLY A 4 4.07 30.37 13.38
N ALA A 5 3.08 29.64 13.88
CA ALA A 5 2.88 28.26 13.50
C ALA A 5 2.73 28.21 11.97
N VAL A 6 3.74 27.70 11.28
CA VAL A 6 3.64 27.35 9.86
C VAL A 6 2.64 26.21 9.83
N GLY A 7 1.40 26.51 9.48
CA GLY A 7 0.38 25.48 9.28
C GLY A 7 0.92 24.47 8.27
N ILE A 8 0.73 23.19 8.54
CA ILE A 8 1.09 22.14 7.59
C ILE A 8 0.22 22.36 6.35
N GLU A 9 0.86 22.58 5.20
CA GLU A 9 0.15 22.71 3.94
C GLU A 9 -0.71 21.47 3.69
N THR A 10 -1.90 21.67 3.15
CA THR A 10 -2.72 20.54 2.68
C THR A 10 -2.03 19.86 1.51
N VAL A 11 -2.14 18.53 1.41
CA VAL A 11 -1.55 17.77 0.31
C VAL A 11 -2.07 18.28 -1.05
N ASP A 12 -1.16 18.73 -1.92
CA ASP A 12 -1.46 19.01 -3.33
C ASP A 12 -1.57 17.70 -4.11
N TRP A 13 -2.77 17.12 -4.10
CA TRP A 13 -3.06 15.89 -4.82
C TRP A 13 -2.93 16.03 -6.34
N GLU A 14 -3.09 17.23 -6.91
CA GLU A 14 -2.86 17.41 -8.34
C GLU A 14 -1.37 17.25 -8.68
N ALA A 15 -0.49 17.90 -7.92
CA ALA A 15 0.95 17.72 -8.08
C ALA A 15 1.36 16.26 -7.86
N VAL A 16 0.83 15.60 -6.82
CA VAL A 16 1.08 14.18 -6.52
C VAL A 16 0.67 13.29 -7.69
N HIS A 17 -0.51 13.50 -8.28
CA HIS A 17 -0.98 12.66 -9.38
C HIS A 17 -0.25 12.89 -10.70
N ARG A 18 0.47 14.01 -10.87
CA ARG A 18 1.39 14.28 -11.99
C ARG A 18 2.77 13.65 -11.81
N LEU A 19 3.12 13.19 -10.60
CA LEU A 19 4.41 12.51 -10.38
C LEU A 19 4.46 11.15 -11.08
N SER A 20 5.67 10.79 -11.50
CA SER A 20 5.96 9.51 -12.13
C SER A 20 6.63 8.55 -11.15
N PHE A 21 6.01 7.39 -10.93
CA PHE A 21 6.56 6.31 -10.10
C PHE A 21 6.88 5.10 -10.98
N VAL A 22 6.06 4.05 -10.93
CA VAL A 22 6.16 2.93 -11.86
C VAL A 22 5.39 3.25 -13.13
N ASP A 23 6.15 3.48 -14.20
CA ASP A 23 5.63 3.82 -15.52
C ASP A 23 6.36 3.05 -16.61
N GLU A 24 6.12 1.74 -16.62
CA GLU A 24 6.61 0.89 -17.69
C GLU A 24 5.47 0.64 -18.68
N PRO A 25 5.57 1.13 -19.93
CA PRO A 25 4.56 0.88 -20.96
C PRO A 25 4.27 -0.61 -21.12
N GLY A 26 2.99 -0.98 -21.11
CA GLY A 26 2.58 -2.38 -21.26
C GLY A 26 2.96 -3.30 -20.09
N CYS A 27 3.29 -2.78 -18.90
CA CYS A 27 3.70 -3.63 -17.77
C CYS A 27 2.64 -4.67 -17.35
N TRP A 28 1.36 -4.39 -17.59
CA TRP A 28 0.27 -5.32 -17.31
C TRP A 28 0.19 -6.46 -18.33
N THR A 29 0.67 -6.26 -19.57
CA THR A 29 0.76 -7.32 -20.60
C THR A 29 2.09 -8.05 -20.60
N SER A 30 3.13 -7.52 -19.95
CA SER A 30 4.49 -8.07 -20.00
C SER A 30 4.64 -9.34 -19.17
N GLY A 31 4.25 -10.50 -19.71
CA GLY A 31 4.59 -11.83 -19.20
C GLY A 31 4.05 -12.19 -17.80
N CYS A 32 3.30 -11.31 -17.15
CA CYS A 32 2.77 -11.48 -15.79
C CYS A 32 1.24 -11.59 -15.74
N GLN A 33 0.57 -11.74 -16.89
CA GLN A 33 -0.89 -11.90 -17.02
C GLN A 33 -1.71 -10.87 -16.21
N SER A 34 -1.25 -9.61 -16.18
CA SER A 34 -1.86 -8.56 -15.36
C SER A 34 -1.98 -8.94 -13.88
N TYR A 35 -1.01 -9.66 -13.31
CA TYR A 35 -1.07 -10.13 -11.92
C TYR A 35 -1.40 -9.01 -10.93
N CYS A 36 -0.85 -7.81 -11.15
CA CYS A 36 -1.14 -6.63 -10.33
C CYS A 36 -2.62 -6.20 -10.30
N CYS A 37 -3.40 -6.60 -11.31
CA CYS A 37 -4.83 -6.27 -11.42
C CYS A 37 -5.73 -7.48 -11.16
N THR A 38 -5.27 -8.69 -11.45
CA THR A 38 -6.09 -9.90 -11.39
C THR A 38 -5.76 -10.78 -10.19
N HIS A 39 -4.57 -10.60 -9.61
CA HIS A 39 -3.95 -11.48 -8.61
C HIS A 39 -4.03 -12.97 -8.94
N LYS A 40 -4.20 -13.32 -10.23
CA LYS A 40 -4.32 -14.70 -10.68
C LYS A 40 -3.02 -15.43 -10.44
N SER A 41 -3.11 -16.55 -9.72
CA SER A 41 -1.99 -17.42 -9.40
C SER A 41 -2.49 -18.85 -9.38
N ASP A 42 -1.74 -19.76 -9.98
CA ASP A 42 -2.00 -21.19 -9.86
C ASP A 42 -1.51 -21.76 -8.52
N LEU A 43 -0.65 -21.01 -7.82
CA LEU A 43 -0.04 -21.40 -6.53
C LEU A 43 -0.86 -20.96 -5.32
N LEU A 44 -1.54 -19.81 -5.41
CA LEU A 44 -2.29 -19.20 -4.30
C LEU A 44 -3.80 -19.27 -4.59
N ALA A 45 -4.58 -19.51 -3.55
CA ALA A 45 -6.04 -19.58 -3.62
C ALA A 45 -6.67 -18.61 -2.62
N PHE A 46 -6.86 -17.35 -3.04
CA PHE A 46 -7.60 -16.33 -2.30
C PHE A 46 -9.04 -16.22 -2.81
N SER A 47 -10.02 -16.30 -1.92
CA SER A 47 -11.43 -16.06 -2.25
C SER A 47 -11.78 -14.57 -2.35
N ILE A 48 -11.08 -13.70 -1.61
CA ILE A 48 -11.35 -12.25 -1.58
C ILE A 48 -10.91 -11.53 -2.85
N LEU A 49 -10.08 -12.17 -3.68
CA LEU A 49 -9.54 -11.62 -4.91
C LEU A 49 -10.33 -12.02 -6.17
N THR A 50 -11.58 -12.45 -5.99
CA THR A 50 -12.42 -12.85 -7.11
C THR A 50 -13.00 -11.64 -7.85
N GLY A 51 -12.61 -11.50 -9.14
CA GLY A 51 -13.23 -10.56 -10.07
C GLY A 51 -12.72 -9.12 -10.06
N GLY A 52 -11.52 -8.84 -9.51
CA GLY A 52 -10.86 -7.52 -9.60
C GLY A 52 -9.77 -7.32 -8.53
N ALA A 53 -9.00 -6.24 -8.63
CA ALA A 53 -8.01 -5.87 -7.63
C ALA A 53 -8.64 -5.10 -6.46
N GLY A 54 -8.30 -5.49 -5.24
CA GLY A 54 -8.62 -4.70 -4.05
C GLY A 54 -7.78 -3.43 -4.02
N MET A 55 -8.43 -2.28 -3.87
CA MET A 55 -7.78 -0.97 -3.85
C MET A 55 -7.90 -0.33 -2.47
N ILE A 56 -6.77 0.20 -1.99
CA ILE A 56 -6.70 1.01 -0.78
C ILE A 56 -6.35 2.43 -1.21
N PHE A 57 -7.22 3.38 -0.90
CA PHE A 57 -6.98 4.79 -1.11
C PHE A 57 -6.72 5.47 0.23
N PHE A 58 -5.82 6.43 0.19
CA PHE A 58 -5.82 7.50 1.18
C PHE A 58 -7.16 8.25 1.09
N GLU A 59 -7.77 8.56 2.23
CA GLU A 59 -9.12 9.17 2.23
C GLU A 59 -9.15 10.47 1.43
N ALA A 60 -8.18 11.35 1.66
CA ALA A 60 -8.04 12.62 0.95
C ALA A 60 -7.76 12.43 -0.56
N GLU A 61 -7.05 11.38 -0.95
CA GLU A 61 -6.81 11.06 -2.36
C GLU A 61 -8.10 10.65 -3.06
N TYR A 62 -8.89 9.77 -2.43
CA TYR A 62 -10.17 9.33 -2.96
C TYR A 62 -11.11 10.52 -3.17
N ASP A 63 -11.19 11.41 -2.18
CA ASP A 63 -12.03 12.60 -2.23
C ASP A 63 -11.59 13.57 -3.32
N TYR A 64 -10.28 13.77 -3.49
CA TYR A 64 -9.72 14.54 -4.60
C TYR A 64 -10.09 13.95 -5.96
N LEU A 65 -9.87 12.65 -6.17
CA LEU A 65 -10.15 11.98 -7.45
C LEU A 65 -11.64 12.05 -7.78
N ARG A 66 -12.51 11.89 -6.78
CA ARG A 66 -13.96 11.99 -6.95
C ARG A 66 -14.39 13.41 -7.31
N ALA A 67 -13.95 14.41 -6.53
CA ALA A 67 -14.32 15.81 -6.75
C ALA A 67 -13.81 16.38 -8.07
N SER A 68 -12.63 15.92 -8.53
CA SER A 68 -12.04 16.33 -9.81
C SER A 68 -12.59 15.57 -11.04
N GLY A 69 -13.53 14.64 -10.85
CA GLY A 69 -14.05 13.80 -11.93
C GLY A 69 -13.03 12.82 -12.52
N ARG A 70 -11.91 12.58 -11.83
CA ARG A 70 -10.82 11.69 -12.26
C ARG A 70 -10.92 10.28 -11.69
N LEU A 71 -11.82 10.03 -10.74
CA LEU A 71 -12.08 8.71 -10.20
C LEU A 71 -12.60 7.78 -11.31
N GLN A 72 -11.88 6.69 -11.57
CA GLN A 72 -12.25 5.79 -12.65
C GLN A 72 -13.58 5.07 -12.36
N LYS A 73 -14.35 4.82 -13.42
CA LYS A 73 -15.66 4.15 -13.34
C LYS A 73 -15.52 2.80 -12.62
N GLY A 74 -16.45 2.52 -11.71
CA GLY A 74 -16.50 1.29 -10.91
C GLY A 74 -15.92 1.44 -9.49
N PHE A 75 -15.04 2.42 -9.24
CA PHE A 75 -14.54 2.62 -7.88
C PHE A 75 -15.61 3.09 -6.90
N GLU A 76 -16.52 3.94 -7.34
CA GLU A 76 -17.56 4.49 -6.45
C GLU A 76 -18.58 3.44 -6.00
N SER A 77 -18.91 2.45 -6.86
CA SER A 77 -19.91 1.43 -6.54
C SER A 77 -19.46 0.42 -5.48
N HIS A 78 -18.15 0.34 -5.22
CA HIS A 78 -17.57 -0.58 -4.24
C HIS A 78 -16.84 0.15 -3.10
N ALA A 79 -16.95 1.49 -3.04
CA ALA A 79 -16.24 2.29 -2.06
C ALA A 79 -16.79 2.07 -0.65
N LYS A 80 -15.90 1.71 0.28
CA LYS A 80 -16.18 1.59 1.71
C LYS A 80 -15.16 2.40 2.48
N ARG A 81 -15.63 3.44 3.20
CA ARG A 81 -14.79 4.18 4.14
C ARG A 81 -14.51 3.32 5.36
N MET A 82 -13.25 3.28 5.75
CA MET A 82 -12.76 2.54 6.89
C MET A 82 -12.13 3.52 7.89
N SER A 83 -12.30 3.22 9.17
CA SER A 83 -11.70 3.97 10.27
C SER A 83 -11.09 2.98 11.25
N TYR A 84 -9.84 3.21 11.62
CA TYR A 84 -9.09 2.42 12.57
C TYR A 84 -8.60 3.31 13.70
N GLU A 85 -9.13 3.11 14.91
CA GLU A 85 -8.79 3.91 16.09
C GLU A 85 -7.41 3.52 16.63
N LEU A 86 -6.48 4.48 16.64
CA LEU A 86 -5.12 4.32 17.19
C LEU A 86 -5.08 4.63 18.69
N ALA A 87 -5.78 5.67 19.09
CA ALA A 87 -5.98 6.14 20.45
C ALA A 87 -7.34 6.83 20.55
N PRO A 88 -7.89 7.10 21.75
CA PRO A 88 -9.18 7.77 21.89
C PRO A 88 -9.28 9.04 21.03
N GLY A 89 -10.17 9.03 20.03
CA GLY A 89 -10.39 10.15 19.11
C GLY A 89 -9.36 10.32 17.98
N LEU A 90 -8.30 9.50 17.93
CA LEU A 90 -7.29 9.51 16.88
C LEU A 90 -7.52 8.32 15.93
N HIS A 91 -7.92 8.60 14.69
CA HIS A 91 -8.31 7.58 13.73
C HIS A 91 -7.47 7.64 12.45
N LEU A 92 -6.95 6.49 12.02
CA LEU A 92 -6.45 6.30 10.66
C LEU A 92 -7.63 6.00 9.73
N ARG A 93 -7.86 6.86 8.73
CA ARG A 93 -8.96 6.73 7.77
C ARG A 93 -8.46 6.41 6.37
N PHE A 94 -9.18 5.53 5.68
CA PHE A 94 -8.87 5.11 4.32
C PHE A 94 -10.13 4.60 3.60
N VAL A 95 -10.07 4.51 2.28
CA VAL A 95 -11.17 3.95 1.47
C VAL A 95 -10.73 2.65 0.84
N LEU A 96 -11.53 1.61 1.05
CA LEU A 96 -11.43 0.36 0.30
C LEU A 96 -12.34 0.43 -0.91
N SER A 97 -11.88 -0.04 -2.06
CA SER A 97 -12.71 -0.24 -3.25
C SER A 97 -12.19 -1.40 -4.09
N LYS A 98 -12.85 -1.66 -5.22
CA LYS A 98 -12.52 -2.72 -6.16
C LYS A 98 -12.25 -2.12 -7.53
N CYS A 99 -11.11 -2.48 -8.14
CA CYS A 99 -10.79 -2.15 -9.52
C CYS A 99 -11.16 -3.32 -10.43
N GLU A 100 -11.99 -3.06 -11.43
CA GLU A 100 -12.41 -4.06 -12.43
C GLU A 100 -11.82 -3.78 -13.82
N LEU A 101 -10.89 -2.82 -13.94
CA LEU A 101 -10.30 -2.42 -15.21
C LEU A 101 -9.30 -3.43 -15.78
N ASN A 102 -8.82 -4.39 -14.98
CA ASN A 102 -7.96 -5.51 -15.41
C ASN A 102 -6.73 -5.10 -16.26
N GLY A 103 -6.15 -3.93 -15.99
CA GLY A 103 -4.96 -3.41 -16.69
C GLY A 103 -5.24 -2.45 -17.85
N ILE A 104 -6.51 -2.26 -18.24
CA ILE A 104 -6.92 -1.39 -19.35
C ILE A 104 -7.06 0.09 -18.89
N CYS A 105 -6.30 0.50 -17.89
CA CYS A 105 -6.33 1.87 -17.37
C CYS A 105 -5.57 2.81 -18.33
N THR A 106 -6.31 3.48 -19.21
CA THR A 106 -5.80 4.38 -20.25
C THR A 106 -5.40 5.77 -19.75
N ILE A 107 -5.99 6.23 -18.64
CA ILE A 107 -5.65 7.52 -18.01
C ILE A 107 -4.76 7.26 -16.79
N ARG A 108 -3.49 7.63 -16.92
CA ARG A 108 -2.46 7.37 -15.91
C ARG A 108 -2.67 8.22 -14.66
N GLU A 109 -3.04 9.47 -14.85
CA GLU A 109 -3.24 10.46 -13.79
C GLU A 109 -4.37 10.02 -12.85
N SER A 110 -5.37 9.32 -13.39
CA SER A 110 -6.50 8.72 -12.66
C SER A 110 -6.17 7.45 -11.89
N ARG A 111 -4.96 6.88 -12.05
CA ARG A 111 -4.55 5.72 -11.26
C ARG A 111 -4.35 6.15 -9.80
N PRO A 112 -4.84 5.37 -8.82
CA PRO A 112 -4.54 5.62 -7.42
C PRO A 112 -3.04 5.50 -7.15
N LEU A 113 -2.54 6.20 -6.14
CA LEU A 113 -1.13 6.24 -5.77
C LEU A 113 -0.59 4.84 -5.45
N CYS A 114 -1.39 3.99 -4.78
CA CYS A 114 -1.02 2.59 -4.54
C CYS A 114 -0.78 1.81 -5.84
N CYS A 115 -1.58 2.02 -6.89
CA CYS A 115 -1.34 1.45 -8.22
C CYS A 115 -0.08 2.02 -8.88
N LYS A 116 0.21 3.32 -8.69
CA LYS A 116 1.40 3.97 -9.26
C LYS A 116 2.68 3.48 -8.59
N LEU A 117 2.60 3.04 -7.34
CA LEU A 117 3.74 2.53 -6.57
C LEU A 117 4.03 1.04 -6.85
N TYR A 118 3.01 0.24 -7.17
CA TYR A 118 3.17 -1.20 -7.42
C TYR A 118 4.25 -1.50 -8.50
N PRO A 119 5.17 -2.47 -8.28
CA PRO A 119 5.17 -3.50 -7.22
C PRO A 119 5.96 -3.13 -5.97
N PHE A 120 6.33 -1.87 -5.76
CA PHE A 120 7.19 -1.46 -4.65
C PHE A 120 6.57 -0.37 -3.79
N LEU A 121 6.56 -0.57 -2.48
CA LEU A 121 6.23 0.47 -1.52
C LEU A 121 7.51 0.98 -0.83
N PRO A 122 7.62 2.29 -0.58
CA PRO A 122 8.79 2.85 0.07
C PRO A 122 8.87 2.41 1.53
N ARG A 123 10.06 2.02 1.98
CA ARG A 123 10.40 1.98 3.41
C ARG A 123 10.96 3.32 3.82
N VAL A 124 10.48 3.86 4.93
CA VAL A 124 10.77 5.25 5.31
C VAL A 124 11.16 5.32 6.77
N ASP A 125 12.15 6.15 7.06
CA ASP A 125 12.44 6.57 8.42
C ASP A 125 11.67 7.87 8.72
N PRO A 126 10.62 7.83 9.58
CA PRO A 126 9.84 9.02 9.90
C PRO A 126 10.66 10.08 10.64
N ALA A 127 11.73 9.70 11.35
CA ALA A 127 12.57 10.65 12.07
C ALA A 127 13.42 11.50 11.11
N THR A 128 13.93 10.91 10.04
CA THR A 128 14.87 11.57 9.11
C THR A 128 14.27 11.93 7.75
N SER A 129 13.05 11.50 7.44
CA SER A 129 12.48 11.50 6.07
C SER A 129 13.27 10.67 5.06
N ALA A 130 14.18 9.81 5.51
CA ALA A 130 15.01 9.02 4.60
C ALA A 130 14.18 7.89 3.97
N LEU A 131 14.33 7.73 2.65
CA LEU A 131 13.94 6.50 1.97
C LEU A 131 14.99 5.43 2.29
N THR A 132 14.63 4.47 3.14
CA THR A 132 15.55 3.43 3.63
C THR A 132 15.54 2.17 2.78
N GLY A 133 14.56 2.01 1.90
CA GLY A 133 14.47 0.87 0.99
C GLY A 133 13.09 0.72 0.37
N PHE A 134 12.78 -0.51 -0.03
CA PHE A 134 11.49 -0.87 -0.63
C PHE A 134 11.01 -2.20 -0.07
N VAL A 135 9.69 -2.39 -0.08
CA VAL A 135 9.01 -3.65 0.21
C VAL A 135 8.03 -3.98 -0.92
N SER A 136 7.69 -5.26 -1.10
CA SER A 136 6.70 -5.68 -2.10
C SER A 136 5.34 -5.04 -1.86
N GLY A 137 4.68 -4.66 -2.95
CA GLY A 137 3.66 -3.62 -2.96
C GLY A 137 2.26 -3.99 -2.47
N THR A 138 1.97 -5.26 -2.17
CA THR A 138 0.65 -5.68 -1.68
C THR A 138 0.75 -6.70 -0.54
N VAL A 139 -0.33 -6.81 0.23
CA VAL A 139 -0.47 -7.83 1.28
C VAL A 139 -0.32 -9.26 0.75
N PHE A 140 -0.65 -9.49 -0.51
CA PHE A 140 -0.55 -10.80 -1.17
C PHE A 140 0.86 -11.10 -1.66
N ASP A 141 1.65 -10.06 -1.95
CA ASP A 141 3.03 -10.25 -2.40
C ASP A 141 3.96 -10.74 -1.28
N ALA A 142 3.51 -10.64 -0.01
CA ALA A 142 4.20 -11.23 1.14
C ALA A 142 4.35 -12.76 1.02
N PHE A 143 3.53 -13.43 0.21
CA PHE A 143 3.61 -14.88 0.04
C PHE A 143 4.82 -15.34 -0.76
N TRP A 144 5.29 -14.55 -1.73
CA TRP A 144 6.34 -15.00 -2.66
C TRP A 144 7.68 -15.28 -1.97
N PRO A 145 8.19 -14.37 -1.11
CA PRO A 145 9.40 -14.65 -0.33
C PRO A 145 9.21 -15.83 0.63
N VAL A 146 8.06 -15.90 1.32
CA VAL A 146 7.77 -16.97 2.28
C VAL A 146 7.75 -18.33 1.59
N LEU A 147 7.20 -18.42 0.38
CA LEU A 147 7.17 -19.64 -0.42
C LEU A 147 8.52 -19.97 -1.07
N GLY A 148 9.47 -19.05 -1.11
CA GLY A 148 10.75 -19.24 -1.78
C GLY A 148 10.61 -19.34 -3.30
N VAL A 149 9.60 -18.70 -3.88
CA VAL A 149 9.34 -18.72 -5.33
C VAL A 149 9.44 -17.31 -5.92
N PRO A 150 9.78 -17.18 -7.21
CA PRO A 150 9.90 -15.87 -7.83
C PRO A 150 8.56 -15.12 -7.90
N HIS A 151 8.61 -13.80 -7.74
CA HIS A 151 7.45 -12.94 -7.82
C HIS A 151 6.79 -12.96 -9.23
N PRO A 152 5.46 -12.99 -9.39
CA PRO A 152 4.82 -13.07 -10.70
C PRO A 152 5.03 -11.80 -11.56
N CYS A 153 5.05 -10.61 -10.94
CA CYS A 153 5.34 -9.36 -11.65
C CYS A 153 6.78 -9.34 -12.20
N THR A 154 6.91 -9.20 -13.52
CA THR A 154 8.19 -9.09 -14.25
C THR A 154 9.02 -7.90 -13.77
N LEU A 155 8.39 -6.76 -13.45
CA LEU A 155 9.09 -5.60 -12.91
C LEU A 155 9.76 -5.89 -11.57
N ALA A 156 9.13 -6.71 -10.73
CA ALA A 156 9.68 -7.11 -9.44
C ALA A 156 10.84 -8.10 -9.58
N ARG A 157 10.78 -9.03 -10.54
CA ARG A 157 11.84 -10.05 -10.72
C ARG A 157 13.05 -9.56 -11.50
N GLU A 158 12.82 -8.83 -12.58
CA GLU A 158 13.84 -8.63 -13.63
C GLU A 158 14.30 -7.17 -13.73
N LYS A 159 13.50 -6.22 -13.23
CA LYS A 159 13.76 -4.78 -13.37
C LYS A 159 13.72 -4.02 -12.05
N ALA A 160 13.86 -4.70 -10.91
CA ALA A 160 13.65 -4.11 -9.59
C ALA A 160 14.50 -2.85 -9.36
N ASP A 161 15.82 -2.96 -9.52
CA ASP A 161 16.74 -1.85 -9.26
C ASP A 161 16.47 -0.65 -10.17
N ALA A 162 16.20 -0.90 -11.46
CA ALA A 162 15.90 0.15 -12.43
C ALA A 162 14.56 0.85 -12.13
N VAL A 163 13.53 0.09 -11.74
CA VAL A 163 12.23 0.65 -11.35
C VAL A 163 12.37 1.46 -10.06
N GLN A 164 13.02 0.91 -9.04
CA GLN A 164 13.25 1.59 -7.77
C GLN A 164 14.06 2.89 -7.96
N ALA A 165 15.10 2.88 -8.80
CA ALA A 165 15.87 4.07 -9.12
C ALA A 165 15.01 5.18 -9.77
N ARG A 166 14.08 4.82 -10.66
CA ARG A 166 13.14 5.77 -11.28
C ARG A 166 12.10 6.33 -10.31
N MET A 167 11.71 5.57 -9.29
CA MET A 167 10.76 6.01 -8.27
C MET A 167 11.35 7.03 -7.28
N LYS A 168 12.66 6.93 -6.99
CA LYS A 168 13.34 7.73 -5.96
C LYS A 168 13.04 9.23 -6.02
N PRO A 169 13.17 9.94 -7.17
CA PRO A 169 12.95 11.38 -7.21
C PRO A 169 11.52 11.79 -6.82
N SER A 170 10.51 11.05 -7.27
CA SER A 170 9.11 11.31 -6.93
C SER A 170 8.82 11.00 -5.47
N LEU A 171 9.37 9.90 -4.94
CA LEU A 171 9.25 9.55 -3.54
C LEU A 171 9.89 10.59 -2.63
N THR A 172 11.11 11.05 -2.93
CA THR A 172 11.78 12.10 -2.14
C THR A 172 10.94 13.37 -2.04
N ARG A 173 10.21 13.75 -3.10
CA ARG A 173 9.26 14.88 -3.04
C ARG A 173 8.11 14.60 -2.07
N LEU A 174 7.51 13.41 -2.11
CA LEU A 174 6.43 13.04 -1.20
C LEU A 174 6.89 12.99 0.26
N LEU A 175 8.08 12.45 0.53
CA LEU A 175 8.63 12.31 1.89
C LEU A 175 8.98 13.65 2.57
N GLY A 176 8.87 14.77 1.85
CA GLY A 176 8.90 16.11 2.45
C GLY A 176 7.63 16.45 3.25
N HIS A 177 6.54 15.70 3.06
CA HIS A 177 5.25 16.00 3.66
C HIS A 177 4.88 14.97 4.76
N PRO A 178 4.44 15.42 5.96
CA PRO A 178 4.16 14.52 7.10
C PRO A 178 3.08 13.48 6.79
N TYR A 179 2.06 13.86 6.01
CA TYR A 179 1.03 12.93 5.51
C TYR A 179 1.63 11.68 4.85
N PHE A 180 2.51 11.83 3.86
CA PHE A 180 3.10 10.69 3.17
C PHE A 180 4.10 9.93 4.04
N LEU A 181 4.87 10.63 4.89
CA LEU A 181 5.77 9.98 5.84
C LEU A 181 5.02 9.01 6.76
N PHE A 182 3.96 9.48 7.41
CA PHE A 182 3.16 8.65 8.29
C PHE A 182 2.49 7.50 7.53
N HIS A 183 1.82 7.80 6.41
CA HIS A 183 1.06 6.78 5.70
C HIS A 183 1.94 5.70 5.06
N PHE A 184 3.09 6.06 4.50
CA PHE A 184 4.04 5.06 4.00
C PHE A 184 4.61 4.21 5.14
N ARG A 185 4.94 4.83 6.28
CA ARG A 185 5.37 4.08 7.47
C ARG A 185 4.26 3.16 7.99
N ALA A 186 3.01 3.59 7.97
CA ALA A 186 1.86 2.79 8.41
C ALA A 186 1.67 1.54 7.53
N VAL A 187 1.78 1.71 6.20
CA VAL A 187 1.71 0.58 5.26
C VAL A 187 2.91 -0.37 5.45
N GLU A 188 4.12 0.16 5.65
CA GLU A 188 5.30 -0.65 5.96
C GLU A 188 5.09 -1.52 7.21
N ILE A 189 4.63 -0.92 8.31
CA ILE A 189 4.33 -1.64 9.56
C ILE A 189 3.29 -2.75 9.32
N LEU A 190 2.22 -2.46 8.57
CA LEU A 190 1.20 -3.46 8.24
C LEU A 190 1.80 -4.64 7.46
N LEU A 191 2.62 -4.37 6.45
CA LEU A 191 3.25 -5.42 5.62
C LEU A 191 4.26 -6.25 6.42
N ASP A 192 5.01 -5.64 7.34
CA ASP A 192 5.91 -6.35 8.23
C ASP A 192 5.13 -7.28 9.16
N ARG A 193 4.02 -6.82 9.76
CA ARG A 193 3.14 -7.64 10.61
C ARG A 193 2.49 -8.79 9.84
N ILE A 194 2.09 -8.55 8.59
CA ILE A 194 1.56 -9.59 7.69
C ILE A 194 2.62 -10.64 7.38
N SER A 195 3.85 -10.20 7.06
CA SER A 195 4.95 -11.10 6.73
C SER A 195 5.35 -11.96 7.94
N GLU A 196 5.48 -11.36 9.11
CA GLU A 196 5.74 -12.08 10.37
C GLU A 196 4.66 -13.13 10.69
N GLY A 197 3.39 -12.75 10.54
CA GLY A 197 2.25 -13.65 10.77
C GLY A 197 2.21 -14.81 9.79
N LEU A 198 2.48 -14.55 8.51
CA LEU A 198 2.54 -15.56 7.47
C LEU A 198 3.71 -16.54 7.69
N ASP A 199 4.88 -16.02 8.06
CA ASP A 199 6.05 -16.82 8.43
C ASP A 199 5.78 -17.72 9.64
N ALA A 200 5.17 -17.17 10.68
CA ALA A 200 4.78 -17.94 11.86
C ALA A 200 3.78 -19.05 11.51
N LEU A 201 2.79 -18.73 10.66
CA LEU A 201 1.81 -19.70 10.17
C LEU A 201 2.47 -20.82 9.37
N LYS A 202 3.38 -20.49 8.45
CA LYS A 202 4.11 -21.50 7.66
C LYS A 202 4.96 -22.40 8.56
N ARG A 203 5.65 -21.86 9.57
CA ARG A 203 6.43 -22.66 10.53
C ARG A 203 5.55 -23.56 11.38
N ALA A 204 4.40 -23.07 11.85
CA ALA A 204 3.45 -23.86 12.64
C ALA A 204 2.79 -25.00 11.84
N HIS A 205 2.81 -24.91 10.51
CA HIS A 205 2.26 -25.90 9.60
C HIS A 205 3.32 -26.39 8.61
N ALA A 206 4.41 -26.97 9.12
CA ALA A 206 5.45 -27.56 8.28
C ALA A 206 4.85 -28.55 7.26
N GLY A 207 5.22 -28.40 5.99
CA GLY A 207 4.71 -29.23 4.88
C GLY A 207 3.35 -28.79 4.31
N ILE A 208 2.74 -27.71 4.80
CA ILE A 208 1.53 -27.14 4.19
C ILE A 208 1.82 -26.69 2.76
N ASP A 209 0.95 -27.04 1.82
CA ASP A 209 1.04 -26.53 0.45
C ASP A 209 0.62 -25.06 0.36
N ALA A 210 1.03 -24.39 -0.72
CA ALA A 210 0.81 -22.95 -0.91
C ALA A 210 -0.67 -22.56 -0.95
N ARG A 211 -1.55 -23.41 -1.52
CA ARG A 211 -2.99 -23.14 -1.63
C ARG A 211 -3.69 -23.29 -0.28
N ALA A 212 -3.33 -24.32 0.49
CA ALA A 212 -3.83 -24.51 1.85
C ALA A 212 -3.36 -23.38 2.77
N LEU A 213 -2.09 -22.97 2.65
CA LEU A 213 -1.53 -21.85 3.41
C LEU A 213 -2.27 -20.54 3.11
N SER A 214 -2.51 -20.21 1.83
CA SER A 214 -3.19 -18.97 1.45
C SER A 214 -4.63 -18.90 1.96
N ARG A 215 -5.38 -20.01 1.86
CA ARG A 215 -6.76 -20.09 2.37
C ARG A 215 -6.81 -19.92 3.88
N LYS A 216 -5.88 -20.55 4.60
CA LYS A 216 -5.79 -20.45 6.06
C LYS A 216 -5.42 -19.05 6.50
N TRP A 217 -4.42 -18.44 5.85
CA TRP A 217 -4.04 -17.06 6.11
C TRP A 217 -5.18 -16.09 5.82
N GLU A 218 -5.91 -16.27 4.70
CA GLU A 218 -7.05 -15.43 4.34
C GLU A 218 -8.14 -15.45 5.43
N LEU A 219 -8.49 -16.63 5.94
CA LEU A 219 -9.44 -16.74 7.05
C LEU A 219 -8.97 -16.00 8.29
N LEU A 220 -7.68 -16.15 8.65
CA LEU A 220 -7.10 -15.44 9.79
C LEU A 220 -7.07 -13.93 9.56
N TYR A 221 -6.76 -13.49 8.35
CA TYR A 221 -6.70 -12.08 7.98
C TYR A 221 -8.09 -11.43 8.11
N LEU A 222 -9.11 -12.07 7.53
CA LEU A 222 -10.51 -11.60 7.58
C LEU A 222 -11.10 -11.62 8.99
N THR A 223 -10.61 -12.49 9.87
CA THR A 223 -11.06 -12.57 11.27
C THR A 223 -10.20 -11.76 12.25
N GLY A 224 -9.23 -10.98 11.75
CA GLY A 224 -8.35 -10.14 12.57
C GLY A 224 -7.37 -10.94 13.43
N LYS A 225 -7.04 -12.18 13.03
CA LYS A 225 -6.18 -13.13 13.74
C LYS A 225 -4.89 -13.48 12.99
N ALA A 226 -4.63 -12.86 11.84
CA ALA A 226 -3.41 -13.12 11.06
C ALA A 226 -2.15 -12.57 11.74
N PHE A 227 -2.29 -11.53 12.58
CA PHE A 227 -1.22 -10.89 13.32
C PHE A 227 -1.77 -10.20 14.57
N ASP A 228 -0.89 -9.79 15.48
CA ASP A 228 -1.26 -9.10 16.72
C ASP A 228 -1.74 -7.67 16.42
N GLY A 229 -3.05 -7.45 16.54
CA GLY A 229 -3.68 -6.14 16.33
C GLY A 229 -3.35 -5.10 17.40
N GLY A 230 -3.02 -5.53 18.63
CA GLY A 230 -2.58 -4.63 19.69
C GLY A 230 -1.19 -4.09 19.41
N ARG A 231 -0.28 -4.96 18.97
CA ARG A 231 1.07 -4.57 18.54
C ARG A 231 1.03 -3.66 17.30
N LEU A 232 0.22 -4.00 16.30
CA LEU A 232 0.00 -3.13 15.13
C LEU A 232 -0.43 -1.72 15.56
N ARG A 233 -1.42 -1.61 16.45
CA ARG A 233 -1.88 -0.31 16.97
C ARG A 233 -0.77 0.46 17.66
N ALA A 234 0.00 -0.20 18.53
CA ALA A 234 1.11 0.41 19.25
C ALA A 234 2.19 0.97 18.31
N ASP A 235 2.57 0.20 17.27
CA ASP A 235 3.56 0.63 16.29
C ASP A 235 3.05 1.80 15.44
N LEU A 236 1.78 1.78 15.02
CA LEU A 236 1.15 2.87 14.28
C LEU A 236 1.08 4.15 15.13
N LEU A 237 0.72 4.03 16.41
CA LEU A 237 0.69 5.16 17.34
C LEU A 237 2.10 5.73 17.58
N HIS A 238 3.11 4.86 17.68
CA HIS A 238 4.50 5.30 17.77
C HIS A 238 4.92 6.05 16.50
N ALA A 239 4.66 5.51 15.31
CA ALA A 239 4.96 6.16 14.04
C ALA A 239 4.26 7.52 13.91
N TYR A 240 2.99 7.61 14.29
CA TYR A 240 2.26 8.88 14.34
C TYR A 240 2.95 9.88 15.27
N SER A 241 3.28 9.45 16.48
CA SER A 241 3.92 10.30 17.50
C SER A 241 5.28 10.82 17.03
N THR A 242 6.07 9.99 16.34
CA THR A 242 7.35 10.40 15.75
C THR A 242 7.17 11.48 14.69
N VAL A 243 6.19 11.35 13.80
CA VAL A 243 5.91 12.37 12.78
C VAL A 243 5.36 13.64 13.42
N ALA A 244 4.37 13.53 14.32
CA ALA A 244 3.76 14.67 14.99
C ALA A 244 4.78 15.49 15.84
N ALA A 245 5.76 14.82 16.46
CA ALA A 245 6.83 15.50 17.19
C ALA A 245 7.72 16.37 16.29
N ARG A 246 7.89 15.98 15.02
CA ARG A 246 8.71 16.71 14.03
C ARG A 246 7.92 17.74 13.24
N PHE A 247 6.61 17.53 13.06
CA PHE A 247 5.72 18.39 12.30
C PHE A 247 4.56 18.85 13.20
N PRO A 248 4.75 19.93 13.98
CA PRO A 248 3.70 20.47 14.86
C PRO A 248 2.43 20.81 14.06
N GLY A 249 1.28 20.36 14.56
CA GLY A 249 -0.02 20.54 13.89
C GLY A 249 -0.38 19.43 12.89
N PHE A 250 0.39 18.34 12.82
CA PHE A 250 0.05 17.19 11.98
C PHE A 250 -1.14 16.41 12.57
N GLU A 251 -2.16 16.22 11.76
CA GLU A 251 -3.36 15.42 12.07
C GLU A 251 -3.60 14.40 10.95
N ILE A 252 -4.22 13.26 11.29
CA ILE A 252 -4.48 12.13 10.39
C ILE A 252 -5.96 11.90 10.09
#